data_AF-A0A7L9CBV9-F1
#
_entry.id   AF-A0A7L9CBV9-F1
#
_cell.length_a   1.000
_cell.length_b   1.000
_cell.length_c   1.000
_cell.angle_alpha   90.00
_cell.angle_beta   90.00
_cell.angle_gamma   90.00
#
_symmetry.space_group_name_H-M   'P 1'
#
loop_
_entity.id
_entity.type
_entity.pdbx_description
1 polymer ?
#
loop_
_entity_poly.entity_id
_entity_poly.type
_entity_poly.pdbx_seq_one_letter_code
_entity_poly.pdbx_strand_id
1 'polypeptide(L)' 'MNTKKLFKGDPSYPTTLQTYLGDDAPECITALGNLNILRDKLFALFCSVKCPGNIILQSHDLAERQSNFAER' A
#
# COMPACT_ATOMS: atom_id res chain seq x y z
N MET A 1 -13.12 -0.14 -17.08
CA MET A 1 -12.02 -0.17 -16.07
C MET A 1 -11.29 -1.51 -16.22
N ASN A 2 -9.98 -1.51 -16.45
CA ASN A 2 -9.18 -2.74 -16.62
C ASN A 2 -8.65 -3.20 -15.25
N THR A 3 -9.29 -4.21 -14.67
CA THR A 3 -8.91 -4.81 -13.39
C THR A 3 -8.06 -6.06 -13.62
N LYS A 4 -7.02 -6.24 -12.80
CA LYS A 4 -6.22 -7.47 -12.79
C LYS A 4 -6.47 -8.23 -11.51
N LYS A 5 -6.61 -9.55 -11.63
CA LYS A 5 -6.65 -10.47 -10.50
C LYS A 5 -5.25 -11.02 -10.27
N LEU A 6 -4.85 -11.11 -9.01
CA LEU A 6 -3.56 -11.65 -8.58
C LEU A 6 -3.86 -12.76 -7.58
N PHE A 7 -3.39 -13.97 -7.87
CA PHE A 7 -3.60 -15.13 -7.03
C PHE A 7 -2.36 -15.43 -6.20
N LYS A 8 -2.58 -16.00 -5.01
CA LYS A 8 -1.49 -16.48 -4.17
C LYS A 8 -0.63 -17.50 -4.95
N GLY A 9 0.68 -17.25 -5.00
CA GLY A 9 1.64 -18.03 -5.79
C GLY A 9 2.03 -17.39 -7.13
N ASP A 10 1.29 -16.39 -7.62
CA ASP A 10 1.71 -15.62 -8.79
C ASP A 10 2.91 -14.72 -8.47
N PRO A 11 3.87 -14.51 -9.39
CA PRO A 11 4.99 -13.60 -9.18
C PRO A 11 4.59 -12.14 -8.90
N SER A 12 3.36 -11.76 -9.26
CA SER A 12 2.83 -10.42 -9.03
C SER A 12 2.01 -10.31 -7.74
N TYR A 13 1.82 -11.41 -7.01
CA TYR A 13 1.18 -11.40 -5.70
C TYR A 13 2.19 -10.95 -4.63
N PRO A 14 1.86 -9.94 -3.80
CA PRO A 14 2.78 -9.45 -2.79
C PRO A 14 2.96 -10.49 -1.68
N THR A 15 4.15 -11.10 -1.62
CA THR A 15 4.51 -12.10 -0.59
C THR A 15 4.42 -11.56 0.83
N THR A 16 4.54 -10.24 0.99
CA THR A 16 4.36 -9.55 2.27
C THR A 16 2.97 -9.76 2.87
N LEU A 17 1.92 -9.91 2.06
CA LEU A 17 0.58 -10.23 2.59
C LEU A 17 0.58 -11.58 3.32
N GLN A 18 1.21 -12.60 2.74
CA GLN A 18 1.34 -13.90 3.38
C GLN A 18 2.18 -13.81 4.66
N THR A 19 3.25 -13.00 4.66
CA THR A 19 4.12 -12.82 5.82
C THR A 19 3.40 -12.17 7.01
N TYR A 20 2.55 -11.16 6.77
CA TYR A 20 1.90 -10.41 7.85
C TYR A 20 0.51 -10.95 8.24
N LEU A 21 -0.22 -11.58 7.32
CA LEU A 21 -1.57 -12.09 7.56
C LEU A 21 -1.61 -13.61 7.74
N GLY A 22 -0.55 -14.34 7.39
CA GLY A 22 -0.52 -15.80 7.54
C GLY A 22 -1.66 -16.50 6.80
N ASP A 23 -2.40 -17.34 7.50
CA ASP A 23 -3.54 -18.08 6.94
C ASP A 23 -4.74 -17.18 6.62
N ASP A 24 -4.80 -15.97 7.20
CA ASP A 24 -5.84 -14.98 6.89
C ASP A 24 -5.51 -14.18 5.61
N ALA A 25 -4.37 -14.43 4.97
CA ALA A 25 -4.02 -13.78 3.72
C ALA A 25 -5.01 -14.17 2.61
N PRO A 26 -5.56 -13.21 1.86
CA PRO A 26 -6.55 -13.50 0.84
C PRO A 26 -5.95 -14.30 -0.32
N GLU A 27 -6.62 -15.37 -0.74
CA GLU A 27 -6.20 -16.21 -1.87
C GLU A 27 -6.14 -15.46 -3.21
N CYS A 28 -6.94 -14.40 -3.35
CA CYS A 28 -6.98 -13.55 -4.55
C CYS A 28 -7.21 -12.08 -4.18
N ILE A 29 -6.46 -11.18 -4.81
CA ILE A 29 -6.69 -9.73 -4.74
C ILE A 29 -7.02 -9.19 -6.13
N THR A 30 -7.90 -8.19 -6.19
CA THR A 30 -8.22 -7.48 -7.42
C THR A 30 -7.61 -6.09 -7.35
N ALA A 31 -6.84 -5.73 -8.37
CA ALA A 31 -6.13 -4.46 -8.45
C ALA A 31 -6.53 -3.70 -9.71
N LEU A 32 -6.49 -2.37 -9.60
CA LEU A 32 -6.81 -1.43 -10.67
C LEU A 32 -5.64 -0.45 -10.82
N GLY A 33 -5.12 -0.29 -12.04
CA GLY A 33 -4.01 0.62 -12.32
C GLY A 33 -2.64 -0.05 -12.40
N ASN A 34 -1.59 0.68 -12.01
CA ASN A 34 -0.20 0.26 -12.15
C ASN A 34 0.26 -0.60 -10.96
N LEU A 35 0.53 -1.89 -11.21
CA LEU A 35 0.99 -2.83 -10.17
C LEU A 35 2.47 -2.67 -9.81
N ASN A 36 3.26 -1.93 -10.60
CA ASN A 36 4.68 -1.75 -10.32
C ASN A 36 4.93 -1.03 -8.99
N ILE A 37 3.97 -0.23 -8.50
CA ILE A 37 4.06 0.46 -7.20
C ILE A 37 4.19 -0.51 -6.02
N LEU A 38 3.74 -1.76 -6.18
CA LEU A 38 3.82 -2.78 -5.13
C LEU A 38 5.25 -3.31 -4.94
N ARG A 39 6.19 -2.99 -5.85
CA ARG A 39 7.60 -3.36 -5.73
C ARG A 39 8.42 -2.36 -4.92
N ASP A 40 7.91 -1.14 -4.76
CA ASP A 40 8.60 -0.07 -4.05
C ASP A 40 8.42 -0.23 -2.53
N LYS A 41 9.24 0.50 -1.75
CA LYS A 41 9.07 0.55 -0.29
C LYS A 41 7.79 1.31 0.05
N LEU A 42 6.76 0.58 0.42
CA LEU A 42 5.46 1.14 0.77
C LEU A 42 5.46 1.68 2.21
N PHE A 43 4.81 2.84 2.41
CA PHE A 43 4.51 3.41 3.71
C PHE A 43 2.99 3.49 3.88
N ALA A 44 2.49 2.93 4.99
CA ALA A 44 1.08 2.99 5.33
C ALA A 44 0.84 4.06 6.39
N LEU A 45 -0.11 4.96 6.11
CA LEU A 45 -0.60 5.96 7.05
C LEU A 45 -2.02 5.59 7.46
N PHE A 46 -2.25 5.45 8.76
CA PHE A 46 -3.58 5.23 9.33
C PHE A 46 -3.99 6.45 10.14
N CYS A 47 -5.22 6.92 9.95
CA CYS A 47 -5.80 8.01 10.73
C CYS A 47 -7.27 7.71 11.10
N SER A 48 -7.75 8.34 12.17
CA SER A 48 -9.17 8.25 12.54
C SER A 48 -10.03 8.93 11.49
N VAL A 49 -11.24 8.40 11.26
CA VAL A 49 -12.24 9.03 10.37
C VAL A 49 -12.57 10.45 10.83
N LYS A 50 -12.50 10.73 12.14
CA LYS A 50 -12.67 12.06 12.74
C LYS A 50 -11.31 12.72 13.00
N CYS A 51 -10.42 12.73 12.01
CA CYS A 51 -9.12 13.38 12.15
C CYS A 51 -9.31 14.91 12.15
N PRO A 52 -8.82 15.65 13.15
CA PRO A 52 -8.88 17.11 13.11
C PRO A 52 -8.01 17.64 11.96
N GLY A 53 -8.43 18.74 11.32
CA GLY A 53 -7.84 19.23 10.07
C GLY A 53 -6.35 19.58 10.16
N ASN A 54 -5.84 19.92 11.34
CA ASN A 54 -4.41 20.16 11.56
C ASN A 54 -3.55 18.89 11.38
N ILE A 55 -4.10 17.71 11.68
CA ILE A 55 -3.39 16.43 11.52
C ILE A 55 -3.34 16.02 10.04
N ILE A 56 -4.32 16.44 9.22
CA ILE A 56 -4.35 16.15 7.78
C ILE A 56 -3.14 16.80 7.09
N LEU A 57 -2.88 18.08 7.36
CA LEU A 57 -1.75 18.81 6.77
C LEU A 57 -0.42 18.22 7.23
N GLN A 58 -0.26 17.92 8.52
CA GLN A 58 0.95 17.29 9.04
C GLN A 58 1.19 15.89 8.45
N SER A 59 0.11 15.14 8.22
CA SER A 59 0.18 13.82 7.59
C SER A 59 0.59 13.90 6.12
N HIS A 60 0.08 14.91 5.41
CA HIS A 60 0.49 15.21 4.04
C HIS A 60 1.96 15.61 3.96
N ASP A 61 2.40 16.53 4.81
CA ASP A 61 3.81 16.94 4.91
C ASP A 61 4.72 15.74 5.19
N LEU A 62 4.28 14.79 6.02
CA LEU A 62 5.02 13.57 6.31
C LEU A 62 5.14 12.68 5.06
N ALA A 63 4.07 12.54 4.27
CA ALA A 63 4.08 11.76 3.04
C ALA A 63 5.05 12.36 2.00
N GLU A 64 5.03 13.68 1.82
CA GLU A 64 5.98 14.37 0.92
C GLU A 64 7.43 14.19 1.36
N ARG A 65 7.72 14.33 2.67
CA ARG A 65 9.08 14.14 3.19
C ARG A 65 9.60 12.72 3.00
N GLN A 66 8.73 11.70 3.10
CA GLN A 66 9.10 10.31 2.87
C GLN A 66 9.41 10.05 1.38
N SER A 67 8.64 10.63 0.46
CA SER A 67 8.94 10.56 -0.98
C SER A 67 10.32 11.14 -1.29
N ASN A 68 10.64 12.32 -0.73
CA ASN A 68 11.94 12.97 -0.95
C ASN A 68 13.12 12.25 -0.26
N PHE A 69 12.85 11.39 0.72
CA PHE A 69 13.89 10.60 1.39
C PHE A 69 14.20 9.30 0.63
N ALA A 70 13.26 8.78 -0.16
CA ALA A 70 13.49 7.61 -1.02
C ALA A 70 14.36 7.92 -2.25
N GLU A 71 14.55 9.21 -2.58
CA GLU A 71 15.38 9.69 -3.70
C GLU A 71 16.81 10.10 -3.28
N ARG A 72 17.18 9.99 -2.00
CA ARG A 72 18.54 10.27 -1.48
C ARG A 72 19.22 8.99 -1.02
#